data_AF-A0A0G4LQZ1-F1
#
_entry.id   AF-A0A0G4LQZ1-F1
#
_cell.length_a   1.000
_cell.length_b   1.000
_cell.length_c   1.000
_cell.angle_alpha   90.00
_cell.angle_beta   90.00
_cell.angle_gamma   90.00
#
_symmetry.space_group_name_H-M   'P 1'
#
loop_
_entity.id
_entity.type
_entity.pdbx_description
1 polymer ?
#
loop_
_entity_poly.entity_id
_entity_poly.type
_entity_poly.pdbx_seq_one_letter_code
_entity_poly.pdbx_strand_id
1 'polypeptide(L)'
;MARNTQRKQLERAIASQREYEEKNKEKLQAALEQRQTEMRKREEARAAALAIEREKQEKLQAEREAIAARDREIAERRAEEEKARAEAEMTTDSETGERVKRKRKAAAPRGAAGEGKAKRGARKKKGGDDSEGEDEDESESEERPKPKKRRLAKKEAEKPGKFKSAEIIVDSDEDEDEEQRDEGDEEDPLERAERALARGG
;
A
#
# COMPACT_ATOMS: atom_id res chain seq x y z
N MET A 1 22.77 56.71 58.61
CA MET A 1 21.68 55.71 58.60
C MET A 1 20.96 55.62 57.25
N ALA A 2 20.47 56.72 56.66
CA ALA A 2 19.67 56.71 55.42
C ALA A 2 20.34 56.13 54.15
N ARG A 3 21.65 56.34 53.95
CA ARG A 3 22.37 55.76 52.79
C ARG A 3 22.48 54.24 52.85
N ASN A 4 22.60 53.67 54.05
CA ASN A 4 22.73 52.23 54.24
C ASN A 4 21.37 51.53 54.02
N THR A 5 20.28 52.16 54.47
CA THR A 5 18.92 51.66 54.21
C THR A 5 18.57 51.69 52.73
N GLN A 6 18.96 52.74 52.00
CA GLN A 6 18.78 52.82 50.54
C GLN A 6 19.55 51.70 49.81
N ARG A 7 20.81 51.45 50.18
CA ARG A 7 21.58 50.34 49.61
C ARG A 7 20.92 48.98 49.85
N LYS A 8 20.48 48.70 51.08
CA LYS A 8 19.78 47.45 51.43
C LYS A 8 18.45 47.30 50.67
N GLN A 9 17.72 48.38 50.43
CA GLN A 9 16.49 48.35 49.62
C GLN A 9 16.78 48.01 48.17
N LEU A 10 17.83 48.59 47.58
CA LEU A 10 18.27 48.25 46.22
C LEU A 10 18.75 46.80 46.11
N GLU A 11 19.55 46.33 47.06
CA GLU A 11 20.00 44.93 47.12
C GLU A 11 18.83 43.96 47.19
N ARG A 12 17.81 44.26 48.03
CA ARG A 12 16.61 43.45 48.13
C ARG A 12 15.76 43.48 46.86
N ALA A 13 15.67 44.63 46.20
CA ALA A 13 14.95 44.76 44.94
C ALA A 13 15.63 43.96 43.83
N ILE A 14 16.96 44.03 43.73
CA ILE A 14 17.75 43.25 42.77
C ILE A 14 17.61 41.75 43.05
N ALA A 15 17.66 41.32 44.31
CA ALA A 15 17.45 39.93 44.69
C ALA A 15 16.04 39.44 44.31
N SER A 16 15.01 40.23 44.64
CA SER A 16 13.63 39.90 44.27
C SER A 16 13.41 39.86 42.75
N GLN A 17 14.08 40.72 41.99
CA GLN A 17 14.02 40.71 40.54
C GLN A 17 14.68 39.44 39.97
N ARG A 18 15.88 39.09 40.47
CA ARG A 18 16.58 37.87 40.06
C ARG A 18 15.76 36.61 40.34
N GLU A 19 15.19 36.49 41.54
CA GLU A 19 14.32 35.36 41.88
C GLU A 19 13.08 35.27 40.97
N TYR A 20 12.51 36.41 40.57
CA TYR A 20 11.39 36.44 39.63
C TYR A 20 11.81 35.98 38.24
N GLU A 21 12.95 36.47 37.75
CA GLU A 21 13.51 36.08 36.46
C GLU A 21 13.88 34.59 36.42
N GLU A 22 14.46 34.05 37.49
CA GLU A 22 14.77 32.62 37.62
C GLU A 22 13.50 31.77 37.59
N LYS A 23 12.49 32.09 38.41
CA LYS A 23 11.20 31.40 38.38
C LYS A 23 10.50 31.48 37.03
N ASN A 24 10.65 32.60 36.31
CA ASN A 24 10.08 32.74 34.98
C ASN A 24 10.84 31.90 33.95
N LYS A 25 12.19 31.90 34.01
CA LYS A 25 13.03 31.04 33.17
C LYS A 25 12.70 29.56 33.38
N GLU A 26 12.57 29.11 34.63
CA GLU A 26 12.18 27.73 34.96
C GLU A 26 10.81 27.37 34.40
N LYS A 27 9.81 28.26 34.50
CA LYS A 27 8.48 28.04 33.90
C LYS A 27 8.54 27.93 32.38
N LEU A 28 9.33 28.78 31.73
CA LEU A 28 9.52 28.75 30.28
C LEU A 28 10.25 27.48 29.85
N GLN A 29 11.29 27.08 30.58
CA GLN A 29 12.02 25.83 30.33
C GLN A 29 11.10 24.61 30.49
N ALA A 30 10.34 24.54 31.58
CA ALA A 30 9.38 23.46 31.81
C ALA A 30 8.33 23.38 30.68
N ALA A 31 7.81 24.52 30.21
CA ALA A 31 6.86 24.54 29.10
C ALA A 31 7.49 24.08 27.77
N LEU A 32 8.75 24.45 27.52
CA LEU A 32 9.50 23.99 26.35
C LEU A 32 9.78 22.48 26.42
N GLU A 33 10.18 21.97 27.58
CA GLU A 33 10.41 20.54 27.80
C GLU A 33 9.13 19.73 27.63
N GLN A 34 8.00 20.20 28.15
CA GLN A 34 6.69 19.57 27.91
C GLN A 34 6.37 19.50 26.42
N ARG A 35 6.53 20.60 25.68
CA ARG A 35 6.33 20.60 24.23
C ARG A 35 7.28 19.65 23.51
N GLN A 36 8.56 19.63 23.88
CA GLN A 36 9.55 18.76 23.26
C GLN A 36 9.27 17.29 23.55
N THR A 37 8.87 16.94 24.78
CA THR A 37 8.53 15.55 25.13
C THR A 37 7.28 15.07 24.41
N GLU A 38 6.25 15.92 24.25
CA GLU A 38 5.08 15.60 23.44
C GLU A 38 5.44 15.41 21.95
N MET A 39 6.28 16.29 21.41
CA MET A 39 6.77 16.17 20.03
C MET A 39 7.58 14.88 19.84
N ARG A 40 8.49 14.56 20.75
CA ARG A 40 9.27 13.31 20.72
C ARG A 40 8.38 12.08 20.79
N LYS A 41 7.37 12.06 21.66
CA LYS A 41 6.39 10.95 21.71
C LYS A 41 5.64 10.77 20.40
N ARG A 42 5.29 11.87 19.73
CA ARG A 42 4.64 11.82 18.40
C ARG A 42 5.61 11.31 17.32
N GLU A 43 6.85 11.76 17.34
CA GLU A 43 7.90 11.29 16.42
C GLU A 43 8.22 9.81 16.62
N GLU A 44 8.34 9.36 17.88
CA GLU A 44 8.56 7.96 18.24
C GLU A 44 7.39 7.07 17.81
N ALA A 45 6.14 7.53 18.00
CA ALA A 45 4.96 6.79 17.52
C ALA A 45 4.95 6.66 15.99
N ARG A 46 5.28 7.75 15.25
CA ARG A 46 5.41 7.71 13.79
C ARG A 46 6.54 6.80 13.33
N ALA A 47 7.69 6.87 13.98
CA ALA A 47 8.83 6.01 13.67
C ALA A 47 8.53 4.54 13.94
N ALA A 48 7.81 4.23 15.02
CA ALA A 48 7.36 2.88 15.33
C ALA A 48 6.38 2.34 14.27
N ALA A 49 5.42 3.16 13.82
CA ALA A 49 4.50 2.78 12.74
C ALA A 49 5.25 2.47 11.44
N LEU A 50 6.18 3.34 11.04
CA LEU A 50 7.02 3.13 9.85
C LEU A 50 7.93 1.89 9.99
N ALA A 51 8.43 1.59 11.19
CA ALA A 51 9.21 0.38 11.42
C ALA A 51 8.36 -0.89 11.23
N ILE A 52 7.13 -0.89 11.74
CA ILE A 52 6.20 -2.01 11.56
C ILE A 52 5.86 -2.21 10.08
N GLU A 53 5.64 -1.12 9.33
CA GLU A 53 5.41 -1.19 7.89
C GLU A 53 6.63 -1.73 7.13
N ARG A 54 7.83 -1.26 7.46
CA ARG A 54 9.08 -1.78 6.88
C ARG A 54 9.26 -3.26 7.16
N GLU A 55 9.02 -3.72 8.40
CA GLU A 55 9.09 -5.15 8.73
C GLU A 55 8.06 -5.97 7.93
N LYS A 56 6.85 -5.45 7.73
CA LYS A 56 5.84 -6.10 6.87
C LYS A 56 6.30 -6.16 5.42
N GLN A 57 6.88 -5.08 4.90
CA GLN A 57 7.40 -5.02 3.54
C GLN A 57 8.59 -5.97 3.33
N GLU A 58 9.53 -6.01 4.27
CA GLU A 58 10.69 -6.92 4.24
C GLU A 58 10.23 -8.39 4.27
N LYS A 59 9.21 -8.73 5.07
CA LYS A 59 8.62 -10.08 5.07
C LYS A 59 8.01 -10.42 3.70
N LEU A 60 7.23 -9.50 3.12
CA LEU A 60 6.64 -9.71 1.79
C LEU A 60 7.71 -9.83 0.70
N GLN A 61 8.79 -9.06 0.76
CA GLN A 61 9.91 -9.16 -0.18
C GLN A 61 10.63 -10.50 -0.02
N ALA A 62 10.94 -10.91 1.20
CA ALA A 62 11.56 -12.21 1.48
C ALA A 62 10.68 -13.38 0.99
N GLU A 63 9.36 -13.31 1.18
CA GLU A 63 8.42 -14.32 0.67
C GLU A 63 8.39 -14.36 -0.86
N ARG A 64 8.39 -13.19 -1.53
CA ARG A 64 8.47 -13.10 -3.00
C ARG A 64 9.77 -13.66 -3.52
N GLU A 65 10.89 -13.36 -2.88
CA GLU A 65 12.19 -13.92 -3.24
C GLU A 65 12.24 -15.44 -3.05
N ALA A 66 11.67 -15.96 -1.97
CA ALA A 66 11.58 -17.40 -1.71
C ALA A 66 10.72 -18.12 -2.76
N ILE A 67 9.60 -17.53 -3.19
CA ILE A 67 8.77 -18.07 -4.27
C ILE A 67 9.55 -18.04 -5.59
N ALA A 68 10.17 -16.91 -5.92
CA ALA A 68 10.97 -16.78 -7.14
C ALA A 68 12.15 -17.76 -7.17
N ALA A 69 12.79 -18.03 -6.04
CA ALA A 69 13.85 -19.03 -5.92
C ALA A 69 13.33 -20.45 -6.17
N ARG A 70 12.18 -20.82 -5.58
CA ARG A 70 11.53 -22.12 -5.83
C ARG A 70 11.11 -22.28 -7.28
N ASP A 71 10.56 -21.24 -7.90
CA ASP A 71 10.17 -21.27 -9.30
C ASP A 71 11.38 -21.44 -10.23
N ARG A 72 12.51 -20.79 -9.92
CA ARG A 72 13.79 -21.01 -10.62
C ARG A 72 14.27 -22.45 -10.48
N GLU A 73 14.23 -23.03 -9.29
CA GLU A 73 14.62 -24.43 -9.06
C GLU A 73 13.74 -25.41 -9.87
N ILE A 74 12.43 -25.18 -9.90
CA ILE A 74 11.50 -26.01 -10.72
C ILE A 74 11.80 -25.86 -12.21
N ALA A 75 12.09 -24.63 -12.67
CA ALA A 75 12.44 -24.37 -14.07
C ALA A 75 13.77 -25.04 -14.45
N GLU A 76 14.80 -24.94 -13.60
CA GLU A 76 16.09 -25.60 -13.78
C GLU A 76 15.93 -27.12 -13.85
N ARG A 77 15.17 -27.72 -12.92
CA ARG A 77 14.88 -29.15 -12.94
C ARG A 77 14.18 -29.59 -14.23
N ARG A 78 13.21 -28.82 -14.73
CA ARG A 78 12.56 -29.12 -16.02
C ARG A 78 13.53 -29.01 -17.19
N ALA A 79 14.39 -27.99 -17.18
CA ALA A 79 15.41 -27.81 -18.21
C ALA A 79 16.44 -28.95 -18.19
N GLU A 80 16.84 -29.45 -17.02
CA GLU A 80 17.72 -30.60 -16.87
C GLU A 80 17.07 -31.90 -17.33
N GLU A 81 15.81 -32.15 -16.96
CA GLU A 81 15.05 -33.31 -17.43
C GLU A 81 14.84 -33.28 -18.95
N GLU A 82 14.62 -32.10 -19.55
CA GLU A 82 14.54 -31.95 -21.01
C GLU A 82 15.90 -32.17 -21.69
N LYS A 83 17.00 -31.63 -21.12
CA LYS A 83 18.35 -31.90 -21.61
C LYS A 83 18.68 -33.39 -21.53
N ALA A 84 18.35 -34.07 -20.43
CA ALA A 84 18.57 -35.50 -20.28
C ALA A 84 17.74 -36.32 -21.30
N ARG A 85 16.49 -35.93 -21.57
CA ARG A 85 15.69 -36.55 -22.63
C ARG A 85 16.27 -36.30 -24.01
N ALA A 86 16.72 -35.08 -24.29
CA ALA A 86 17.35 -34.73 -25.54
C ALA A 86 18.64 -35.54 -25.76
N GLU A 87 19.49 -35.65 -24.74
CA GLU A 87 20.72 -36.47 -24.76
C GLU A 87 20.41 -37.96 -24.96
N ALA A 88 19.38 -38.50 -24.30
CA ALA A 88 18.95 -39.89 -24.50
C ALA A 88 18.30 -40.14 -25.87
N GLU A 89 17.68 -39.13 -26.49
CA GLU A 89 17.13 -39.21 -27.85
C GLU A 89 18.23 -39.06 -28.93
N MET A 90 19.40 -38.52 -28.58
CA MET A 90 20.60 -38.58 -29.42
C MET A 90 21.19 -40.00 -29.43
N THR A 91 20.79 -40.81 -30.40
CA THR A 91 21.43 -42.10 -30.71
C THR A 91 22.70 -41.89 -31.53
N THR A 92 23.78 -42.59 -31.18
CA THR A 92 25.05 -42.62 -31.93
C THR A 92 24.92 -43.46 -33.20
N ASP A 93 25.24 -42.87 -34.35
CA ASP A 93 25.31 -43.56 -35.65
C ASP A 93 26.61 -44.38 -35.75
N SER A 94 26.51 -45.65 -36.14
CA SER A 94 27.62 -46.61 -36.01
C SER A 94 28.67 -46.53 -37.12
N GLU A 95 28.49 -45.68 -38.14
CA GLU A 95 29.40 -45.58 -39.29
C GLU A 95 30.20 -44.26 -39.34
N THR A 96 29.70 -43.17 -38.73
CA THR A 96 30.34 -41.83 -38.76
C THR A 96 30.67 -41.25 -37.38
N GLY A 97 30.11 -41.80 -36.29
CA GLY A 97 30.32 -41.29 -34.93
C GLY A 97 29.68 -39.94 -34.63
N GLU A 98 28.96 -39.35 -35.59
CA GLU A 98 28.24 -38.08 -35.41
C GLU A 98 26.88 -38.33 -34.72
N ARG A 99 26.52 -37.48 -33.76
CA ARG A 99 25.26 -37.59 -33.00
C ARG A 99 24.09 -37.08 -33.86
N VAL A 100 23.20 -37.97 -34.30
CA VAL A 100 22.04 -37.63 -35.14
C VAL A 100 20.73 -37.92 -34.40
N LYS A 101 19.82 -36.93 -34.35
CA LYS A 101 18.45 -37.11 -33.79
C LYS A 101 17.68 -38.14 -34.63
N ARG A 102 17.09 -39.15 -33.96
CA ARG A 102 16.21 -40.13 -34.63
C ARG A 102 15.01 -39.42 -35.28
N LYS A 103 14.89 -39.48 -36.61
CA LYS A 103 13.69 -39.01 -37.31
C LYS A 103 12.52 -39.94 -37.01
N ARG A 104 11.52 -39.47 -36.27
CA ARG A 104 10.25 -40.19 -36.09
C ARG A 104 9.53 -40.31 -37.44
N LYS A 105 9.06 -41.52 -37.75
CA LYS A 105 8.21 -41.82 -38.90
C LYS A 105 6.84 -41.14 -38.70
N ALA A 106 6.40 -40.32 -39.66
CA ALA A 106 5.15 -39.56 -39.57
C ALA A 106 3.95 -40.50 -39.39
N ALA A 107 3.19 -40.34 -38.30
CA ALA A 107 1.91 -41.00 -38.12
C ALA A 107 0.83 -40.23 -38.91
N ALA A 108 0.01 -40.94 -39.68
CA ALA A 108 -0.98 -40.39 -40.59
C ALA A 108 -2.11 -39.61 -39.87
N PRO A 109 -2.67 -38.54 -40.47
CA PRO A 109 -3.75 -37.76 -39.88
C PRO A 109 -5.06 -38.57 -39.90
N ARG A 110 -5.63 -38.85 -38.72
CA ARG A 110 -6.98 -39.43 -38.59
C ARG A 110 -8.04 -38.34 -38.76
N GLY A 111 -8.62 -38.31 -39.96
CA GLY A 111 -10.08 -38.18 -40.14
C GLY A 111 -10.68 -36.78 -40.16
N ALA A 112 -10.84 -36.23 -41.36
CA ALA A 112 -11.89 -35.28 -41.70
C ALA A 112 -12.90 -35.98 -42.62
N ALA A 113 -14.15 -36.18 -42.16
CA ALA A 113 -15.38 -36.27 -42.96
C ALA A 113 -16.61 -36.70 -42.10
N GLY A 114 -17.67 -35.88 -42.10
CA GLY A 114 -19.04 -36.39 -42.26
C GLY A 114 -20.03 -36.35 -41.08
N GLU A 115 -20.94 -35.37 -41.15
CA GLU A 115 -22.41 -35.53 -40.93
C GLU A 115 -23.02 -35.66 -39.52
N GLY A 116 -23.53 -34.53 -39.02
CA GLY A 116 -24.95 -34.32 -38.71
C GLY A 116 -25.72 -35.26 -37.76
N LYS A 117 -26.10 -34.73 -36.58
CA LYS A 117 -27.49 -34.83 -36.05
C LYS A 117 -27.71 -33.93 -34.83
N ALA A 118 -28.56 -32.93 -35.02
CA ALA A 118 -29.21 -32.15 -33.96
C ALA A 118 -30.21 -33.01 -33.15
N LYS A 119 -30.43 -32.68 -31.86
CA LYS A 119 -31.77 -32.57 -31.24
C LYS A 119 -31.72 -32.08 -29.78
N ARG A 120 -32.31 -30.89 -29.59
CA ARG A 120 -33.38 -30.52 -28.63
C ARG A 120 -33.09 -30.50 -27.12
N GLY A 121 -33.28 -29.31 -26.53
CA GLY A 121 -33.58 -29.19 -25.10
C GLY A 121 -33.48 -27.78 -24.53
N ALA A 122 -34.27 -26.82 -25.03
CA ALA A 122 -34.37 -25.49 -24.44
C ALA A 122 -35.02 -25.53 -23.04
N ARG A 123 -34.39 -24.87 -22.05
CA ARG A 123 -35.09 -24.20 -20.93
C ARG A 123 -34.26 -23.02 -20.40
N LYS A 124 -34.86 -21.84 -20.46
CA LYS A 124 -34.43 -20.51 -19.99
C LYS A 124 -34.01 -20.52 -18.51
N LYS A 125 -32.87 -19.90 -18.15
CA LYS A 125 -32.74 -18.94 -17.02
C LYS A 125 -31.34 -18.26 -16.93
N LYS A 126 -31.34 -16.96 -17.27
CA LYS A 126 -30.73 -15.80 -16.58
C LYS A 126 -29.32 -15.92 -15.96
N GLY A 127 -28.40 -15.13 -16.49
CA GLY A 127 -27.38 -14.37 -15.73
C GLY A 127 -25.93 -14.81 -15.92
N GLY A 128 -25.04 -13.84 -16.19
CA GLY A 128 -23.59 -13.99 -16.11
C GLY A 128 -22.89 -13.56 -17.38
N ASP A 129 -22.70 -12.25 -17.52
CA ASP A 129 -21.97 -11.56 -18.60
C ASP A 129 -20.49 -11.50 -18.20
N ASP A 130 -19.64 -12.12 -19.01
CA ASP A 130 -18.17 -12.04 -18.91
C ASP A 130 -17.63 -12.22 -20.34
N SER A 131 -17.14 -11.12 -20.92
CA SER A 131 -16.04 -11.11 -21.88
C SER A 131 -15.79 -9.68 -22.38
N GLU A 132 -14.65 -9.17 -21.94
CA GLU A 132 -13.61 -8.46 -22.71
C GLU A 132 -13.94 -7.83 -24.08
N GLY A 133 -13.41 -6.61 -24.27
CA GLY A 133 -12.63 -6.30 -25.46
C GLY A 133 -13.23 -5.32 -26.47
N GLU A 134 -12.62 -4.13 -26.53
CA GLU A 134 -12.30 -3.34 -27.73
C GLU A 134 -13.40 -2.83 -28.70
N ASP A 135 -13.11 -1.61 -29.16
CA ASP A 135 -13.54 -0.93 -30.39
C ASP A 135 -14.88 -0.16 -30.47
N GLU A 136 -14.67 1.13 -30.74
CA GLU A 136 -15.41 2.10 -31.55
C GLU A 136 -16.77 1.68 -32.12
N ASP A 137 -17.84 2.44 -31.84
CA ASP A 137 -18.64 3.13 -32.87
C ASP A 137 -19.67 4.08 -32.24
N GLU A 138 -19.78 5.26 -32.82
CA GLU A 138 -20.80 6.28 -32.52
C GLU A 138 -22.21 5.75 -32.84
N SER A 139 -23.12 5.74 -31.86
CA SER A 139 -24.55 5.78 -32.17
C SER A 139 -25.33 6.36 -30.99
N GLU A 140 -25.64 7.64 -31.13
CA GLU A 140 -26.75 8.36 -30.52
C GLU A 140 -27.97 7.45 -30.24
N SER A 141 -28.27 7.22 -28.97
CA SER A 141 -29.56 6.69 -28.51
C SER A 141 -29.77 6.97 -27.02
N GLU A 142 -30.43 8.09 -26.78
CA GLU A 142 -31.50 8.24 -25.78
C GLU A 142 -31.19 7.69 -24.37
N GLU A 143 -30.56 8.56 -23.59
CA GLU A 143 -30.93 8.95 -22.22
C GLU A 143 -31.81 7.95 -21.45
N ARG A 144 -31.21 6.88 -20.93
CA ARG A 144 -31.85 6.06 -19.89
C ARG A 144 -31.67 6.77 -18.53
N PRO A 145 -32.75 7.17 -17.83
CA PRO A 145 -32.61 7.82 -16.53
C PRO A 145 -32.05 6.84 -15.49
N LYS A 146 -30.88 7.18 -14.93
CA LYS A 146 -30.25 6.40 -13.85
C LYS A 146 -31.20 6.29 -12.65
N PRO A 147 -31.34 5.11 -12.00
CA PRO A 147 -32.21 4.97 -10.85
C PRO A 147 -31.73 5.85 -9.69
N LYS A 148 -32.62 6.72 -9.19
CA LYS A 148 -32.35 7.62 -8.05
C LYS A 148 -31.97 6.80 -6.81
N LYS A 149 -30.71 6.91 -6.37
CA LYS A 149 -30.27 6.39 -5.07
C LYS A 149 -31.02 7.16 -3.96
N ARG A 150 -31.85 6.46 -3.19
CA ARG A 150 -32.48 6.99 -1.97
C ARG A 150 -31.37 7.45 -1.03
N ARG A 151 -31.30 8.76 -0.75
CA ARG A 151 -30.44 9.28 0.33
C ARG A 151 -30.93 8.65 1.63
N LEU A 152 -30.07 7.95 2.37
CA LEU A 152 -30.36 7.60 3.76
C LEU A 152 -30.70 8.92 4.47
N ALA A 153 -31.91 8.98 5.03
CA ALA A 153 -32.31 10.11 5.87
C ALA A 153 -31.27 10.25 6.99
N LYS A 154 -30.71 11.46 7.13
CA LYS A 154 -29.91 11.83 8.30
C LYS A 154 -30.73 11.46 9.53
N LYS A 155 -30.20 10.54 10.33
CA LYS A 155 -30.70 10.24 11.67
C LYS A 155 -30.74 11.58 12.41
N GLU A 156 -31.95 12.07 12.70
CA GLU A 156 -32.13 13.22 13.58
C GLU A 156 -31.43 12.88 14.89
N ALA A 157 -30.28 13.52 15.12
CA ALA A 157 -29.60 13.44 16.38
C ALA A 157 -30.49 14.14 17.41
N GLU A 158 -31.14 13.32 18.24
CA GLU A 158 -31.92 13.75 19.39
C GLU A 158 -31.08 14.71 20.24
N LYS A 159 -31.75 15.77 20.69
CA LYS A 159 -31.21 16.91 21.43
C LYS A 159 -30.22 16.48 22.52
N PRO A 160 -28.99 17.03 22.59
CA PRO A 160 -28.10 16.75 23.71
C PRO A 160 -28.69 17.34 24.99
N GLY A 161 -29.15 16.47 25.88
CA GLY A 161 -29.51 16.81 27.25
C GLY A 161 -28.29 17.37 28.01
N LYS A 162 -28.55 18.23 29.00
CA LYS A 162 -27.58 19.06 29.74
C LYS A 162 -26.66 18.28 30.70
N PHE A 163 -26.23 17.07 30.36
CA PHE A 163 -25.25 16.32 31.15
C PHE A 163 -24.03 15.98 30.28
N LYS A 164 -22.86 16.26 30.85
CA LYS A 164 -21.56 16.04 30.22
C LYS A 164 -21.21 14.55 30.28
N SER A 165 -20.77 14.04 29.12
CA SER A 165 -19.83 12.92 28.94
C SER A 165 -20.26 11.56 29.47
N ALA A 166 -20.88 10.75 28.58
CA ALA A 166 -20.48 9.36 28.48
C ALA A 166 -19.13 9.34 27.76
N GLU A 167 -18.09 8.87 28.44
CA GLU A 167 -16.74 8.67 27.93
C GLU A 167 -16.78 7.60 26.85
N ILE A 168 -16.72 8.01 25.58
CA ILE A 168 -16.50 7.11 24.46
C ILE A 168 -15.00 6.94 24.34
N ILE A 169 -14.49 5.80 24.82
CA ILE A 169 -13.14 5.33 24.51
C ILE A 169 -13.24 4.74 23.10
N VAL A 170 -12.86 5.53 22.09
CA VAL A 170 -12.56 5.01 20.75
C VAL A 170 -11.10 4.57 20.81
N ASP A 171 -10.87 3.27 20.87
CA ASP A 171 -9.53 2.71 20.68
C ASP A 171 -9.09 3.10 19.26
N SER A 172 -8.11 4.01 19.16
CA SER A 172 -7.63 4.60 17.89
C SER A 172 -6.84 3.64 16.99
N ASP A 173 -7.22 2.36 16.94
CA ASP A 173 -6.52 1.35 16.14
C ASP A 173 -7.44 0.61 15.14
N GLU A 174 -8.73 0.96 15.05
CA GLU A 174 -9.63 0.33 14.07
C GLU A 174 -10.80 1.26 13.68
N ASP A 175 -10.51 2.21 12.78
CA ASP A 175 -11.49 2.81 11.84
C ASP A 175 -10.68 3.59 10.79
N GLU A 176 -10.07 2.83 9.87
CA GLU A 176 -9.81 3.31 8.52
C GLU A 176 -11.17 3.40 7.81
N ASP A 177 -11.56 4.60 7.36
CA ASP A 177 -12.24 4.77 6.07
C ASP A 177 -12.33 6.26 5.68
N GLU A 178 -11.50 6.60 4.69
CA GLU A 178 -11.84 7.42 3.52
C GLU A 178 -12.58 8.76 3.71
N GLU A 179 -11.84 9.83 4.00
CA GLU A 179 -12.25 11.20 3.59
C GLU A 179 -11.11 11.95 2.90
N GLN A 180 -11.12 11.86 1.56
CA GLN A 180 -10.68 12.88 0.60
C GLN A 180 -9.39 13.64 0.97
N ARG A 181 -8.24 13.00 0.72
CA ARG A 181 -7.02 13.74 0.42
C ARG A 181 -6.75 13.60 -1.08
N ASP A 182 -6.63 14.75 -1.70
CA ASP A 182 -6.22 14.94 -3.08
C ASP A 182 -4.94 14.11 -3.33
N GLU A 183 -5.02 13.04 -4.13
CA GLU A 183 -3.94 12.09 -4.48
C GLU A 183 -2.76 12.75 -5.25
N GLY A 184 -2.64 14.08 -5.23
CA GLY A 184 -1.65 14.86 -5.97
C GLY A 184 -0.49 15.42 -5.13
N ASP A 185 -0.47 15.26 -3.80
CA ASP A 185 0.45 16.00 -2.92
C ASP A 185 1.04 15.18 -1.77
N GLU A 186 1.20 13.86 -1.95
CA GLU A 186 1.86 12.98 -0.97
C GLU A 186 3.37 12.77 -1.22
N GLU A 187 3.94 13.34 -2.28
CA GLU A 187 5.39 13.34 -2.49
C GLU A 187 6.04 14.39 -1.58
N ASP A 188 7.00 13.98 -0.74
CA ASP A 188 7.83 14.90 0.06
C ASP A 188 8.39 16.01 -0.85
N PRO A 189 8.24 17.30 -0.52
CA PRO A 189 8.74 18.40 -1.35
C PRO A 189 10.21 18.26 -1.75
N LEU A 190 11.02 17.53 -0.98
CA LEU A 190 12.41 17.20 -1.32
C LEU A 190 12.52 16.14 -2.44
N GLU A 191 11.74 15.06 -2.38
CA GLU A 191 11.69 14.03 -3.43
C GLU A 191 11.16 14.59 -4.75
N ARG A 192 10.15 15.48 -4.67
CA ARG A 192 9.62 16.18 -5.86
C ARG A 192 10.68 17.05 -6.54
N ALA A 193 11.52 17.72 -5.75
CA ALA A 193 12.59 18.56 -6.26
C ALA A 193 13.72 17.72 -6.89
N GLU A 194 14.11 16.60 -6.28
CA GLU A 194 15.10 15.68 -6.85
C GLU A 194 14.61 15.05 -8.16
N ARG A 195 13.35 14.62 -8.23
CA ARG A 195 12.76 14.05 -9.44
C ARG A 195 12.67 15.07 -10.58
N ALA A 196 12.35 16.33 -10.26
CA ALA A 196 12.32 17.41 -11.23
C ALA A 196 13.71 17.71 -11.80
N LEU A 197 14.75 17.66 -10.95
CA LEU A 197 16.15 17.80 -11.38
C LEU A 197 16.61 16.61 -12.23
N ALA A 198 16.23 15.38 -11.85
CA ALA A 198 16.59 14.17 -12.59
C ALA A 198 15.93 14.06 -13.97
N ARG A 199 14.75 14.69 -14.16
CA ARG A 199 14.01 14.67 -15.44
C ARG A 199 14.32 15.85 -16.35
N GLY A 200 14.99 16.88 -15.81
CA GLY A 200 15.32 18.12 -16.52
C GLY A 200 16.78 18.24 -16.97
N GLY A 201 17.61 17.23 -16.75
CA GLY A 201 18.97 17.11 -17.30
C GLY A 201 19.01 16.21 -18.53
#